data_AF-A0A0S8AXI5-F1
#
_entry.id   AF-A0A0S8AXI5-F1
#
_cell.length_a   1.000
_cell.length_b   1.000
_cell.length_c   1.000
_cell.angle_alpha   90.00
_cell.angle_beta   90.00
_cell.angle_gamma   90.00
#
_symmetry.space_group_name_H-M   'P 1'
#
loop_
_entity.id
_entity.type
_entity.pdbx_description
1 polymer ?
#
loop_
_entity_poly.entity_id
_entity_poly.type
_entity_poly.pdbx_seq_one_letter_code
_entity_poly.pdbx_strand_id
1 'polypeptide(L)'
;MDIQHLVDRLEQTLADSRHLPLSSNLIVDEARIYSIVDQMRVSIPDEIRRANRVEAEKERILAQAQEEAERIRELAKQEAAELVRRDAIMVSSQQRADAILERARREADVMRSESDAYALEVLAKLEEDLLRSLSVVRNGMHRLEAEQAVEASPPPVGEQEEPDGGEYEPTSDQPQAES
;
A
#
# COMPACT_ATOMS: atom_id res chain seq x y z
N MET A 1 -25.44 41.16 -56.99
CA MET A 1 -26.28 40.16 -57.66
C MET A 1 -25.48 38.87 -57.69
N ASP A 2 -26.13 37.76 -57.43
CA ASP A 2 -25.50 36.45 -57.48
C ASP A 2 -25.28 36.02 -58.95
N ILE A 3 -24.25 35.22 -59.21
CA ILE A 3 -23.98 34.68 -60.55
C ILE A 3 -25.19 33.93 -61.10
N GLN A 4 -25.89 33.19 -60.24
CA GLN A 4 -27.09 32.43 -60.61
C GLN A 4 -28.18 33.33 -61.16
N HIS A 5 -28.46 34.44 -60.46
CA HIS A 5 -29.49 35.39 -60.89
C HIS A 5 -29.14 36.09 -62.22
N LEU A 6 -27.86 36.27 -62.54
CA LEU A 6 -27.46 36.80 -63.85
C LEU A 6 -27.62 35.76 -64.95
N VAL A 7 -27.31 34.49 -64.67
CA VAL A 7 -27.49 33.37 -65.61
C VAL A 7 -28.97 33.16 -65.89
N ASP A 8 -29.81 33.09 -64.86
CA ASP A 8 -31.27 32.95 -64.99
C ASP A 8 -31.86 34.10 -65.82
N ARG A 9 -31.37 35.32 -65.62
CA ARG A 9 -31.82 36.50 -66.37
C ARG A 9 -31.35 36.49 -67.82
N LEU A 10 -30.17 35.95 -68.10
CA LEU A 10 -29.67 35.74 -69.47
C LEU A 10 -30.53 34.68 -70.18
N GLU A 11 -30.75 33.54 -69.52
CA GLU A 11 -31.59 32.45 -70.01
C GLU A 11 -33.02 32.92 -70.32
N GLN A 12 -33.65 33.65 -69.39
CA GLN A 12 -34.97 34.23 -69.61
C GLN A 12 -34.99 35.20 -70.80
N THR A 13 -33.96 36.05 -70.92
CA THR A 13 -33.87 37.00 -72.04
C THR A 13 -33.71 36.30 -73.39
N LEU A 14 -33.00 35.16 -73.42
CA LEU A 14 -32.86 34.33 -74.61
C LEU A 14 -34.16 33.55 -74.91
N ALA A 15 -34.86 33.07 -73.89
CA ALA A 15 -36.14 32.37 -74.04
C ALA A 15 -37.27 33.28 -74.55
N ASP A 16 -37.28 34.55 -74.14
CA ASP A 16 -38.26 35.56 -74.57
C ASP A 16 -37.98 36.12 -75.98
N SER A 17 -36.84 35.77 -76.58
CA SER A 17 -36.40 36.29 -77.88
C SER A 17 -37.17 35.66 -79.06
N ARG A 18 -37.43 36.44 -80.12
CA ARG A 18 -38.19 35.95 -81.28
C ARG A 18 -37.34 35.05 -82.16
N HIS A 19 -37.83 33.85 -82.44
CA HIS A 19 -37.24 32.95 -83.44
C HIS A 19 -37.54 33.43 -84.87
N LEU A 20 -36.56 33.27 -85.76
CA LEU A 20 -36.75 33.50 -87.19
C LEU A 20 -37.44 32.29 -87.85
N PRO A 21 -38.50 32.49 -88.65
CA PRO A 21 -39.14 31.39 -89.36
C PRO A 21 -38.15 30.76 -90.36
N LEU A 22 -38.15 29.42 -90.44
CA LEU A 22 -37.25 28.63 -91.29
C LEU A 22 -35.75 28.74 -90.94
N SER A 23 -35.39 29.20 -89.73
CA SER A 23 -34.00 29.30 -89.24
C SER A 23 -33.90 28.92 -87.76
N SER A 24 -32.72 28.46 -87.33
CA SER A 24 -32.39 28.24 -85.91
C SER A 24 -31.97 29.51 -85.17
N ASN A 25 -32.02 30.67 -85.83
CA ASN A 25 -31.49 31.92 -85.29
C ASN A 25 -32.55 32.69 -84.47
N LEU A 26 -32.11 33.33 -83.39
CA LEU A 26 -32.93 34.18 -82.52
C LEU A 26 -32.63 35.66 -82.76
N ILE A 27 -33.68 36.49 -82.76
CA ILE A 27 -33.56 37.95 -82.70
C ILE A 27 -33.53 38.37 -81.24
N VAL A 28 -32.41 38.95 -80.82
CA VAL A 28 -32.16 39.31 -79.43
C VAL A 28 -31.88 40.81 -79.31
N ASP A 29 -32.31 41.42 -78.20
CA ASP A 29 -31.94 42.79 -77.84
C ASP A 29 -30.46 42.82 -77.39
N GLU A 30 -29.63 43.36 -78.28
CA GLU A 30 -28.20 43.51 -78.08
C GLU A 30 -27.88 44.27 -76.79
N ALA A 31 -28.54 45.39 -76.52
CA ALA A 31 -28.27 46.23 -75.36
C ALA A 31 -28.58 45.48 -74.05
N ARG A 32 -29.67 44.72 -74.02
CA ARG A 32 -30.06 43.92 -72.85
C ARG A 32 -29.07 42.78 -72.58
N ILE A 33 -28.61 42.06 -73.61
CA ILE A 33 -27.61 40.99 -73.46
C ILE A 33 -26.27 41.55 -73.00
N TYR A 34 -25.77 42.62 -73.63
CA TYR A 34 -24.50 43.22 -73.23
C TYR A 34 -24.53 43.71 -71.78
N SER A 35 -25.65 44.27 -71.31
CA SER A 35 -25.78 44.70 -69.91
C SER A 35 -25.65 43.53 -68.91
N ILE A 36 -26.17 42.35 -69.25
CA ILE A 36 -26.08 41.15 -68.40
C ILE A 36 -24.65 40.59 -68.45
N VAL A 37 -24.03 40.55 -69.63
CA VAL A 37 -22.65 40.10 -69.82
C VAL A 37 -21.67 40.99 -69.06
N ASP A 38 -21.83 42.31 -69.10
CA ASP A 38 -20.96 43.22 -68.33
C ASP A 38 -21.16 43.07 -66.82
N GLN A 39 -22.40 42.85 -66.36
CA GLN A 39 -22.67 42.53 -64.95
C GLN A 39 -22.03 41.21 -64.52
N MET A 40 -22.04 40.20 -65.38
CA MET A 40 -21.36 38.92 -65.17
C MET A 40 -19.84 39.11 -65.09
N ARG A 41 -19.26 39.90 -66.00
CA ARG A 41 -17.81 40.17 -66.02
C ARG A 41 -17.31 40.82 -64.74
N VAL A 42 -18.14 41.61 -64.06
CA VAL A 42 -17.81 42.21 -62.76
C VAL A 42 -18.09 41.25 -61.60
N SER A 43 -19.23 40.58 -61.59
CA SER A 43 -19.72 39.83 -60.42
C SER A 43 -19.12 38.43 -60.28
N ILE A 44 -18.87 37.73 -61.39
CA ILE A 44 -18.35 36.35 -61.39
C ILE A 44 -16.95 36.26 -60.76
N PRO A 45 -15.97 37.09 -61.14
CA PRO A 45 -14.65 37.04 -60.52
C PRO A 45 -14.68 37.29 -59.01
N ASP A 46 -15.59 38.16 -58.55
CA ASP A 46 -15.77 38.44 -57.13
C ASP A 46 -16.35 37.24 -56.36
N GLU A 47 -17.33 36.55 -56.94
CA GLU A 47 -17.92 35.35 -56.35
C GLU A 47 -16.90 34.21 -56.27
N ILE A 48 -16.14 33.97 -57.34
CA ILE A 48 -15.07 32.97 -57.36
C ILE A 48 -14.00 33.29 -56.30
N ARG A 49 -13.60 34.56 -56.18
CA ARG A 49 -12.66 34.99 -55.13
C ARG A 49 -13.22 34.76 -53.72
N ARG A 50 -14.52 35.00 -53.49
CA ARG A 50 -15.18 34.68 -52.21
C ARG A 50 -15.17 33.19 -51.94
N ALA A 51 -15.58 32.37 -52.89
CA ALA A 51 -15.61 30.91 -52.75
C ALA A 51 -14.22 30.35 -52.41
N ASN A 52 -13.17 30.78 -53.13
CA ASN A 52 -11.80 30.35 -52.87
C ASN A 52 -11.31 30.75 -51.47
N ARG A 53 -11.69 31.95 -50.98
CA ARG A 53 -11.36 32.37 -49.62
C ARG A 53 -12.06 31.51 -48.56
N VAL A 54 -13.33 31.17 -48.79
CA VAL A 54 -14.09 30.30 -47.88
C VAL A 54 -13.49 28.91 -47.84
N GLU A 55 -13.09 28.35 -48.98
CA GLU A 55 -12.46 27.03 -49.02
C GLU A 55 -11.09 27.04 -48.32
N ALA A 56 -10.27 28.05 -48.57
CA ALA A 56 -8.98 28.20 -47.89
C ALA A 56 -9.14 28.36 -46.36
N GLU A 57 -10.13 29.11 -45.91
CA GLU A 57 -10.42 29.29 -44.49
C GLU A 57 -10.93 27.98 -43.85
N LYS A 58 -11.78 27.25 -44.55
CA LYS A 58 -12.24 25.92 -44.13
C LYS A 58 -11.07 24.94 -43.99
N GLU A 59 -10.18 24.88 -44.97
CA GLU A 59 -8.96 24.05 -44.91
C GLU A 59 -8.09 24.44 -43.72
N ARG A 60 -7.90 25.75 -43.48
CA ARG A 60 -7.16 26.27 -42.33
C ARG A 60 -7.79 25.84 -41.01
N ILE A 61 -9.10 25.98 -40.87
CA ILE A 61 -9.83 25.58 -39.65
C ILE A 61 -9.72 24.07 -39.43
N LEU A 62 -9.87 23.25 -40.49
CA LEU A 62 -9.73 21.81 -40.39
C LEU A 62 -8.33 21.39 -39.95
N ALA A 63 -7.30 22.01 -40.53
CA ALA A 63 -5.91 21.76 -40.14
C ALA A 63 -5.67 22.11 -38.65
N GLN A 64 -6.17 23.26 -38.20
CA GLN A 64 -6.06 23.68 -36.79
C GLN A 64 -6.82 22.74 -35.86
N ALA A 65 -8.05 22.34 -36.21
CA ALA A 65 -8.84 21.41 -35.42
C ALA A 65 -8.16 20.04 -35.32
N GLN A 66 -7.52 19.58 -36.40
CA GLN A 66 -6.81 18.31 -36.43
C GLN A 66 -5.54 18.36 -35.58
N GLU A 67 -4.77 19.45 -35.63
CA GLU A 67 -3.61 19.66 -34.77
C GLU A 67 -4.01 19.68 -33.29
N GLU A 68 -5.07 20.40 -32.95
CA GLU A 68 -5.57 20.47 -31.57
C GLU A 68 -6.10 19.11 -31.09
N ALA A 69 -6.79 18.36 -31.96
CA ALA A 69 -7.26 17.02 -31.65
C ALA A 69 -6.11 16.03 -31.43
N GLU A 70 -5.01 16.13 -32.17
CA GLU A 70 -3.79 15.34 -31.90
C GLU A 70 -3.13 15.77 -30.59
N ARG A 71 -3.03 17.08 -30.33
CA ARG A 71 -2.48 17.61 -29.06
C ARG A 71 -3.26 17.11 -27.85
N ILE A 72 -4.59 17.19 -27.89
CA ILE A 72 -5.47 16.71 -26.80
C ILE A 72 -5.30 15.20 -26.62
N ARG A 73 -5.25 14.43 -27.71
CA ARG A 73 -5.05 12.97 -27.64
C ARG A 73 -3.71 12.62 -27.01
N GLU A 74 -2.65 13.34 -27.34
CA GLU A 74 -1.34 13.12 -26.76
C GLU A 74 -1.30 13.46 -25.27
N LEU A 75 -1.88 14.60 -24.88
CA LEU A 75 -2.00 14.98 -23.47
C LEU A 75 -2.79 13.93 -22.66
N ALA A 76 -3.92 13.47 -23.19
CA ALA A 76 -4.74 12.45 -22.54
C ALA A 76 -3.99 11.11 -22.37
N LYS A 77 -3.17 10.71 -23.36
CA LYS A 77 -2.32 9.51 -23.25
C LYS A 77 -1.26 9.67 -22.17
N GLN A 78 -0.62 10.84 -22.08
CA GLN A 78 0.38 11.14 -21.07
C GLN A 78 -0.23 11.12 -19.66
N GLU A 79 -1.39 11.73 -19.48
CA GLU A 79 -2.12 11.74 -18.21
C GLU A 79 -2.55 10.32 -17.80
N ALA A 80 -3.11 9.54 -18.73
CA ALA A 80 -3.45 8.14 -18.47
C ALA A 80 -2.23 7.31 -18.05
N ALA A 81 -1.08 7.52 -18.70
CA ALA A 81 0.16 6.83 -18.35
C ALA A 81 0.67 7.23 -16.96
N GLU A 82 0.55 8.50 -16.56
CA GLU A 82 0.86 8.96 -15.21
C GLU A 82 -0.06 8.36 -14.15
N LEU A 83 -1.38 8.29 -14.42
CA LEU A 83 -2.33 7.68 -13.50
C LEU A 83 -2.01 6.20 -13.25
N VAL A 84 -1.76 5.43 -14.31
CA VAL A 84 -1.36 4.01 -14.18
C VAL A 84 -0.06 3.86 -13.40
N ARG A 85 0.93 4.74 -13.61
CA ARG A 85 2.16 4.74 -12.82
C ARG A 85 1.88 5.00 -11.34
N ARG A 86 1.06 6.01 -11.02
CA ARG A 86 0.69 6.36 -9.65
C ARG A 86 -0.05 5.22 -8.95
N ASP A 87 -0.98 4.57 -9.64
CA ASP A 87 -1.72 3.42 -9.11
C ASP A 87 -0.79 2.24 -8.84
N ALA A 88 0.14 1.94 -9.76
CA ALA A 88 1.13 0.88 -9.55
C ALA A 88 2.03 1.16 -8.34
N ILE A 89 2.46 2.41 -8.16
CA ILE A 89 3.23 2.84 -6.98
C ILE A 89 2.39 2.71 -5.71
N MET A 90 1.11 3.10 -5.74
CA MET A 90 0.20 2.99 -4.60
C MET A 90 0.01 1.52 -4.18
N VAL A 91 -0.28 0.63 -5.12
CA VAL A 91 -0.45 -0.81 -4.86
C VAL A 91 0.82 -1.42 -4.28
N SER A 92 1.98 -1.12 -4.88
CA SER A 92 3.28 -1.59 -4.36
C SER A 92 3.57 -1.06 -2.95
N SER A 93 3.24 0.21 -2.69
CA SER A 93 3.42 0.83 -1.37
C SER A 93 2.50 0.18 -0.32
N GLN A 94 1.25 -0.12 -0.68
CA GLN A 94 0.32 -0.81 0.20
C GLN A 94 0.79 -2.22 0.53
N GLN A 95 1.20 -3.00 -0.48
CA GLN A 95 1.77 -4.34 -0.26
C GLN A 95 2.99 -4.31 0.66
N ARG A 96 3.86 -3.32 0.50
CA ARG A 96 5.03 -3.13 1.37
C ARG A 96 4.61 -2.75 2.79
N ALA A 97 3.62 -1.89 2.96
CA ALA A 97 3.09 -1.51 4.26
C ALA A 97 2.50 -2.74 4.99
N ASP A 98 1.70 -3.54 4.30
CA ASP A 98 1.11 -4.76 4.85
C ASP A 98 2.20 -5.77 5.25
N ALA A 99 3.23 -5.95 4.41
CA ALA A 99 4.37 -6.81 4.74
C ALA A 99 5.16 -6.33 5.97
N ILE A 100 5.33 -5.01 6.13
CA ILE A 100 5.96 -4.42 7.33
C ILE A 100 5.09 -4.67 8.56
N LEU A 101 3.78 -4.48 8.48
CA LEU A 101 2.86 -4.71 9.59
C LEU A 101 2.86 -6.19 10.02
N GLU A 102 2.80 -7.11 9.06
CA GLU A 102 2.85 -8.56 9.35
C GLU A 102 4.20 -9.00 9.91
N ARG A 103 5.29 -8.37 9.47
CA ARG A 103 6.61 -8.59 10.08
C ARG A 103 6.65 -8.07 11.51
N ALA A 104 6.20 -6.83 11.75
CA ALA A 104 6.19 -6.22 13.07
C ALA A 104 5.32 -6.98 14.07
N ARG A 105 4.16 -7.49 13.65
CA ARG A 105 3.29 -8.35 14.47
C ARG A 105 4.01 -9.63 14.90
N ARG A 106 4.63 -10.34 13.94
CA ARG A 106 5.40 -11.55 14.24
C ARG A 106 6.57 -11.28 15.17
N GLU A 107 7.33 -10.22 14.93
CA GLU A 107 8.45 -9.83 15.79
C GLU A 107 7.97 -9.48 17.21
N ALA A 108 6.83 -8.80 17.34
CA ALA A 108 6.23 -8.48 18.64
C ALA A 108 5.78 -9.73 19.41
N ASP A 109 5.17 -10.71 18.72
CA ASP A 109 4.74 -11.96 19.34
C ASP A 109 5.93 -12.81 19.80
N VAL A 110 6.98 -12.89 18.99
CA VAL A 110 8.24 -13.55 19.36
C VAL A 110 8.86 -12.86 20.57
N MET A 111 8.99 -11.53 20.54
CA MET A 111 9.57 -10.77 21.64
C MET A 111 8.80 -10.94 22.95
N ARG A 112 7.46 -11.00 22.90
CA ARG A 112 6.63 -11.30 24.08
C ARG A 112 6.93 -12.70 24.61
N SER A 113 6.91 -13.71 23.75
CA SER A 113 7.18 -15.09 24.16
C SER A 113 8.58 -15.26 24.75
N GLU A 114 9.58 -14.61 24.18
CA GLU A 114 10.97 -14.64 24.69
C GLU A 114 11.07 -13.91 26.03
N SER A 115 10.38 -12.78 26.18
CA SER A 115 10.35 -12.01 27.44
C SER A 115 9.67 -12.80 28.56
N ASP A 116 8.56 -13.48 28.25
CA ASP A 116 7.84 -14.32 29.21
C ASP A 116 8.71 -15.52 29.64
N ALA A 117 9.39 -16.16 28.68
CA ALA A 117 10.31 -17.26 28.96
C ALA A 117 11.48 -16.80 29.86
N TYR A 118 12.06 -15.64 29.57
CA TYR A 118 13.12 -15.04 30.38
C TYR A 118 12.64 -14.70 31.79
N ALA A 119 11.44 -14.11 31.92
CA ALA A 119 10.86 -13.79 33.22
C ALA A 119 10.66 -15.06 34.07
N LEU A 120 10.18 -16.15 33.46
CA LEU A 120 10.05 -17.45 34.14
C LEU A 120 11.40 -18.00 34.58
N GLU A 121 12.44 -17.93 33.75
CA GLU A 121 13.79 -18.36 34.10
C GLU A 121 14.33 -17.60 35.32
N VAL A 122 14.20 -16.27 35.31
CA VAL A 122 14.65 -15.41 36.42
C VAL A 122 13.86 -15.72 37.70
N LEU A 123 12.55 -15.90 37.62
CA LEU A 123 11.72 -16.23 38.77
C LEU A 123 12.06 -17.61 39.33
N ALA A 124 12.30 -18.62 38.48
CA ALA A 124 12.70 -19.95 38.92
C ALA A 124 14.05 -19.93 39.64
N LYS A 125 15.01 -19.15 39.14
CA LYS A 125 16.31 -18.97 39.82
C LYS A 125 16.17 -18.28 41.17
N LEU A 126 15.33 -17.25 41.25
CA LEU A 126 15.03 -16.57 42.51
C LEU A 126 14.37 -17.53 43.53
N GLU A 127 13.46 -18.38 43.09
CA GLU A 127 12.84 -19.41 43.94
C GLU A 127 13.91 -20.35 44.54
N GLU A 128 14.84 -20.85 43.71
CA GLU A 128 15.92 -21.71 44.17
C GLU A 128 16.80 -21.02 45.24
N ASP A 129 17.17 -19.76 45.00
CA ASP A 129 17.99 -18.98 45.92
C ASP A 129 17.27 -18.70 47.25
N LEU A 130 15.96 -18.43 47.20
CA LEU A 130 15.13 -18.27 48.41
C LEU A 130 15.00 -19.57 49.19
N LEU A 131 14.80 -20.72 48.53
CA LEU A 131 14.76 -22.03 49.18
C LEU A 131 16.08 -22.36 49.87
N ARG A 132 17.21 -22.06 49.21
CA ARG A 132 18.56 -22.23 49.80
C ARG A 132 18.73 -21.34 51.02
N SER A 133 18.35 -20.08 50.93
CA SER A 133 18.42 -19.12 52.04
C SER A 133 17.55 -19.57 53.22
N LEU A 134 16.33 -20.04 52.95
CA LEU A 134 15.42 -20.57 53.97
C LEU A 134 15.99 -21.81 54.66
N SER A 135 16.66 -22.70 53.92
CA SER A 135 17.35 -23.86 54.49
C SER A 135 18.47 -23.44 55.45
N VAL A 136 19.28 -22.44 55.07
CA VAL A 136 20.34 -21.89 55.96
C VAL A 136 19.73 -21.33 57.24
N VAL A 137 18.64 -20.56 57.15
CA VAL A 137 17.94 -20.01 58.33
C VAL A 137 17.41 -21.13 59.23
N ARG A 138 16.74 -22.14 58.67
CA ARG A 138 16.21 -23.29 59.43
C ARG A 138 17.32 -24.07 60.13
N ASN A 139 18.43 -24.33 59.45
CA ASN A 139 19.59 -25.01 60.04
C ASN A 139 20.21 -24.17 61.18
N GLY A 140 20.28 -22.85 61.01
CA GLY A 140 20.73 -21.94 62.07
C GLY A 140 19.82 -21.95 63.30
N MET A 141 18.50 -21.94 63.11
CA MET A 141 17.53 -22.07 64.20
C MET A 141 17.67 -23.40 64.96
N HIS A 142 17.73 -24.52 64.24
CA HIS A 142 17.87 -25.84 64.87
C HIS A 142 19.17 -25.98 65.68
N ARG A 143 20.27 -25.33 65.25
CA ARG A 143 21.50 -25.28 66.04
C ARG A 143 21.31 -24.53 67.36
N LEU A 144 20.66 -23.36 67.34
CA LEU A 144 20.41 -22.58 68.55
C LEU A 144 19.48 -23.31 69.52
N GLU A 145 18.45 -23.99 69.01
CA GLU A 145 17.57 -24.86 69.81
C GLU A 145 18.34 -26.01 70.47
N ALA A 146 19.23 -26.66 69.72
CA ALA A 146 20.08 -27.74 70.24
C ALA A 146 21.08 -27.23 71.29
N GLU A 147 21.71 -26.07 71.05
CA GLU A 147 22.62 -25.43 72.01
C GLU A 147 21.89 -25.08 73.32
N GLN A 148 20.67 -24.54 73.24
CA GLN A 148 19.83 -24.29 74.42
C GLN A 148 19.42 -25.57 75.16
N ALA A 149 19.13 -26.66 74.43
CA ALA A 149 18.77 -27.94 75.03
C ALA A 149 19.95 -28.61 75.76
N VAL A 150 21.17 -28.44 75.25
CA VAL A 150 22.40 -28.93 75.90
C VAL A 150 22.71 -28.10 77.16
N GLU A 151 22.53 -26.78 77.10
CA GLU A 151 22.74 -25.89 78.25
C GLU A 151 21.69 -26.09 79.35
N ALA A 152 20.50 -26.60 79.01
CA ALA A 152 19.44 -26.95 79.96
C ALA A 152 19.56 -28.37 80.56
N SER A 153 20.51 -29.20 80.11
CA SER A 153 20.72 -30.55 80.64
C SER A 153 21.79 -30.53 81.75
N PRO A 154 21.49 -30.93 83.00
CA PRO A 154 22.46 -30.88 84.09
C PRO A 154 23.58 -31.91 83.86
N PRO A 155 24.82 -31.64 84.31
CA PRO A 155 25.93 -32.57 84.15
C PRO A 155 25.63 -33.89 84.87
N PRO A 156 26.16 -35.04 84.39
CA PRO A 156 26.02 -36.29 85.11
C PRO A 156 26.68 -36.13 86.48
N VAL A 157 25.90 -36.35 87.54
CA VAL A 157 26.38 -36.36 88.92
C VAL A 157 27.43 -37.46 89.00
N GLY A 158 28.65 -37.10 89.36
CA GLY A 158 29.78 -38.01 89.44
C GLY A 158 29.51 -39.16 90.41
N GLU A 159 29.73 -40.38 89.96
CA GLU A 159 29.86 -41.53 90.84
C GLU A 159 31.19 -41.38 91.59
N GLN A 160 31.07 -41.11 92.87
CA GLN A 160 32.15 -41.06 93.84
C GLN A 160 32.75 -42.46 93.97
N GLU A 161 34.07 -42.56 93.80
CA GLU A 161 34.85 -43.65 94.37
C GLU A 161 34.68 -43.60 95.90
N GLU A 162 34.12 -44.66 96.49
CA GLU A 162 34.34 -44.97 97.90
C GLU A 162 34.87 -46.41 98.07
N PRO A 163 35.74 -46.65 99.07
CA PRO A 163 36.69 -47.76 99.04
C PRO A 163 36.36 -48.90 100.02
N ASP A 164 37.04 -50.02 99.75
CA ASP A 164 37.58 -51.02 100.69
C ASP A 164 36.64 -51.96 101.48
N GLY A 165 37.14 -53.18 101.69
CA GLY A 165 36.63 -54.11 102.70
C GLY A 165 36.04 -55.39 102.13
N GLY A 166 36.91 -56.36 101.83
CA GLY A 166 36.52 -57.68 101.34
C GLY A 166 35.79 -58.55 102.36
N GLU A 167 35.24 -59.66 101.87
CA GLU A 167 35.16 -60.92 102.61
C GLU A 167 34.93 -62.09 101.65
N TYR A 168 35.38 -63.24 102.10
CA TYR A 168 35.73 -64.45 101.35
C TYR A 168 34.55 -65.21 100.70
N GLU A 169 34.93 -65.90 99.63
CA GLU A 169 34.32 -67.09 99.00
C GLU A 169 33.84 -68.17 100.01
N PRO A 170 32.93 -69.12 99.64
CA PRO A 170 33.38 -70.20 98.74
C PRO A 170 32.34 -70.86 97.81
N THR A 171 32.87 -71.31 96.67
CA THR A 171 32.60 -72.56 95.91
C THR A 171 31.18 -73.12 95.77
N SER A 172 30.76 -73.36 94.53
CA SER A 172 30.23 -74.65 94.01
C SER A 172 30.04 -74.48 92.50
N ASP A 173 31.00 -74.89 91.69
CA ASP A 173 31.06 -76.20 91.03
C ASP A 173 30.39 -76.21 89.64
N GLN A 174 31.10 -76.83 88.72
CA GLN A 174 31.06 -76.83 87.25
C GLN A 174 29.92 -77.74 86.68
N PRO A 175 29.92 -78.15 85.39
CA PRO A 175 30.23 -77.50 84.09
C PRO A 175 29.16 -77.84 83.00
N GLN A 176 29.36 -77.38 81.75
CA GLN A 176 29.42 -78.16 80.47
C GLN A 176 29.26 -77.17 79.28
N ALA A 177 30.24 -76.99 78.38
CA ALA A 177 30.70 -77.88 77.30
C ALA A 177 29.60 -78.08 76.24
N GLU A 178 29.65 -77.42 75.07
CA GLU A 178 30.13 -77.88 73.74
C GLU A 178 29.18 -77.19 72.73
N SER A 179 29.49 -76.79 71.49
CA SER A 179 30.61 -76.88 70.55
C SER A 179 30.43 -75.76 69.51
#